data_AF-A0A3N6L3N3-F1
#
_entry.id   AF-A0A3N6L3N3-F1
#
_cell.length_a   1.000
_cell.length_b   1.000
_cell.length_c   1.000
_cell.angle_alpha   90.00
_cell.angle_beta   90.00
_cell.angle_gamma   90.00
#
_symmetry.space_group_name_H-M   'P 1'
#
loop_
_entity.id
_entity.type
_entity.pdbx_description
1 polymer ?
#
loop_
_entity_poly.entity_id
_entity_poly.type
_entity_poly.pdbx_seq_one_letter_code
_entity_poly.pdbx_strand_id
1 'polypeptide(L)'
;MAITDDIKKLLGGSSDERLEVIEKRTRERLLLILGSDIEEVPPELEYVVLDVSLKRFNRIGQEGMQSYSQEGLSMTFSESDFDEYADEIESWRKSKETEGDKKIGRFRLY
;
A
#
# COMPACT_ATOMS: atom_id res chain seq x y z
N MET A 1 4.09 -17.61 -7.46
CA MET A 1 5.52 -17.27 -7.58
C MET A 1 6.19 -17.51 -6.24
N ALA A 2 7.41 -18.04 -6.24
CA ALA A 2 8.17 -18.14 -4.99
C ALA A 2 8.60 -16.74 -4.55
N ILE A 3 8.68 -16.49 -3.25
CA ILE A 3 9.23 -15.23 -2.69
C ILE A 3 10.60 -14.90 -3.31
N THR A 4 11.39 -15.94 -3.59
CA THR A 4 12.70 -15.84 -4.25
C THR A 4 12.62 -15.23 -5.66
N ASP A 5 11.55 -15.47 -6.42
CA ASP A 5 11.39 -14.90 -7.76
C ASP A 5 11.10 -13.40 -7.67
N ASP A 6 10.24 -12.99 -6.74
CA ASP A 6 9.94 -11.59 -6.48
C ASP A 6 11.21 -10.83 -6.04
N ILE A 7 12.03 -11.43 -5.18
CA ILE A 7 13.31 -10.84 -4.76
C ILE A 7 14.26 -10.67 -5.96
N LYS A 8 14.37 -11.66 -6.85
CA LYS A 8 15.20 -11.57 -8.05
C LYS A 8 14.75 -10.43 -8.97
N LYS A 9 13.43 -10.31 -9.20
CA LYS A 9 12.84 -9.22 -9.97
C LYS A 9 13.16 -7.85 -9.36
N LEU A 10 13.03 -7.71 -8.03
CA LEU A 10 13.35 -6.45 -7.34
C LEU A 10 14.82 -6.04 -7.46
N LEU A 11 15.75 -6.99 -7.31
CA LEU A 11 17.19 -6.69 -7.30
C LEU A 11 17.78 -6.49 -8.70
N GLY A 12 17.35 -7.29 -9.68
CA GLY A 12 18.00 -7.37 -10.99
C GLY A 12 17.07 -7.37 -12.19
N GLY A 13 15.75 -7.37 -11.98
CA GLY A 13 14.76 -7.30 -13.07
C GLY A 13 14.68 -5.93 -13.72
N SER A 14 13.91 -5.85 -14.81
CA SER A 14 13.58 -4.61 -15.51
C SER A 14 12.74 -3.67 -14.62
N SER A 15 12.61 -2.40 -15.02
CA SER A 15 11.74 -1.45 -14.31
C SER A 15 10.30 -1.97 -14.22
N ASP A 16 9.79 -2.58 -15.28
CA ASP A 16 8.43 -3.11 -15.33
C ASP A 16 8.27 -4.31 -14.38
N GLU A 17 9.25 -5.22 -14.33
CA GLU A 17 9.24 -6.37 -13.41
C GLU A 17 9.31 -5.92 -11.94
N ARG A 18 10.06 -4.86 -11.66
CA ARG A 18 10.13 -4.28 -10.31
C ARG A 18 8.81 -3.63 -9.94
N LEU A 19 8.22 -2.84 -10.84
CA LEU A 19 6.94 -2.18 -10.62
C LEU A 19 5.83 -3.19 -10.37
N GLU A 20 5.76 -4.26 -11.17
CA GLU A 20 4.79 -5.36 -10.98
C GLU A 20 4.88 -5.94 -9.55
N VAL A 21 6.09 -6.24 -9.09
CA VAL A 21 6.29 -6.81 -7.75
C VAL A 21 5.94 -5.78 -6.67
N ILE A 22 6.40 -4.54 -6.81
CA ILE A 22 6.13 -3.48 -5.84
C ILE A 22 4.64 -3.22 -5.70
N GLU A 23 3.94 -3.04 -6.83
CA GLU A 23 2.51 -2.81 -6.85
C GLU A 23 1.77 -3.95 -6.17
N LYS A 24 2.04 -5.19 -6.57
CA LYS A 24 1.45 -6.39 -5.98
C LYS A 24 1.65 -6.44 -4.46
N ARG A 25 2.89 -6.25 -3.98
CA ARG A 25 3.20 -6.28 -2.54
C ARG A 25 2.58 -5.10 -1.78
N THR A 26 2.42 -3.95 -2.42
CA THR A 26 1.73 -2.80 -1.85
C THR A 26 0.23 -3.08 -1.70
N ARG A 27 -0.42 -3.66 -2.72
CA ARG A 27 -1.83 -4.08 -2.65
C ARG A 27 -2.05 -5.13 -1.57
N GLU A 28 -1.24 -6.19 -1.53
CA GLU A 28 -1.30 -7.23 -0.49
C GLU A 28 -1.20 -6.64 0.92
N ARG A 29 -0.31 -5.66 1.11
CA ARG A 29 -0.13 -5.00 2.41
C ARG A 29 -1.32 -4.11 2.76
N LEU A 30 -1.85 -3.35 1.81
CA LEU A 30 -3.04 -2.52 2.03
C LEU A 30 -4.26 -3.36 2.40
N LEU A 31 -4.48 -4.49 1.71
CA LEU A 31 -5.54 -5.44 2.05
C LEU A 31 -5.43 -5.95 3.48
N LEU A 32 -4.21 -6.32 3.91
CA LEU A 32 -3.97 -6.74 5.29
C LEU A 32 -4.33 -5.65 6.32
N ILE A 33 -4.09 -4.38 5.99
CA ILE A 33 -4.44 -3.24 6.84
C ILE A 33 -5.97 -3.02 6.86
N LEU A 34 -6.63 -3.16 5.70
CA LEU A 34 -8.08 -2.94 5.57
C LEU A 34 -8.90 -3.99 6.33
N GLY A 35 -8.46 -5.25 6.32
CA GLY A 35 -9.12 -6.34 7.02
C GLY A 35 -9.21 -7.62 6.17
N SER A 36 -9.39 -8.75 6.85
CA SER A 36 -9.46 -10.07 6.21
C SER A 36 -10.72 -10.31 5.36
N ASP A 37 -11.74 -9.45 5.50
CA ASP A 37 -13.00 -9.49 4.74
C ASP A 37 -12.93 -8.73 3.40
N ILE A 38 -11.81 -8.04 3.13
CA ILE A 38 -11.61 -7.27 1.91
C ILE A 38 -10.71 -8.08 0.95
N GLU A 39 -11.27 -8.49 -0.18
CA GLU A 39 -10.57 -9.31 -1.18
C GLU A 39 -9.79 -8.47 -2.21
N GLU A 40 -10.26 -7.25 -2.48
CA GLU A 40 -9.67 -6.34 -3.48
C GLU A 40 -9.55 -4.92 -2.95
N VAL A 41 -8.51 -4.20 -3.41
CA VAL A 41 -8.31 -2.82 -3.01
C VAL A 41 -9.47 -1.97 -3.53
N PRO A 42 -10.15 -1.21 -2.65
CA PRO A 42 -11.26 -0.35 -3.05
C PRO A 42 -10.80 0.75 -4.03
N PRO A 43 -11.61 1.14 -5.03
CA PRO A 43 -11.28 2.23 -5.94
C PRO A 43 -10.94 3.54 -5.23
N GLU A 44 -11.55 3.80 -4.08
CA GLU A 44 -11.30 4.98 -3.27
C GLU A 44 -9.90 5.00 -2.66
N LEU A 45 -9.20 3.86 -2.57
CA LEU A 45 -7.86 3.73 -2.00
C LEU A 45 -6.80 3.35 -3.05
N GLU A 46 -7.14 3.28 -4.34
CA GLU A 46 -6.18 3.01 -5.42
C GLU A 46 -5.04 4.05 -5.47
N TYR A 47 -5.33 5.31 -5.13
CA TYR A 47 -4.31 6.35 -5.07
C TYR A 47 -3.24 6.07 -3.99
N VAL A 48 -3.61 5.41 -2.89
CA VAL A 48 -2.67 4.99 -1.84
C VAL A 48 -1.69 3.96 -2.40
N VAL A 49 -2.19 3.01 -3.20
CA VAL A 49 -1.35 2.00 -3.86
C VAL A 49 -0.37 2.67 -4.82
N LEU A 50 -0.84 3.64 -5.62
CA LEU A 50 -0.01 4.39 -6.55
C LEU A 50 1.13 5.11 -5.83
N ASP A 51 0.81 5.92 -4.82
CA ASP A 51 1.79 6.76 -4.12
C ASP A 51 2.82 5.92 -3.36
N VAL A 52 2.37 4.90 -2.64
CA VAL A 52 3.25 3.99 -1.89
C VAL A 52 4.14 3.21 -2.85
N SER A 53 3.60 2.74 -3.97
CA SER A 53 4.39 2.02 -4.98
C SER A 53 5.45 2.92 -5.61
N LEU A 54 5.12 4.19 -5.88
CA LEU A 54 6.08 5.17 -6.39
C LEU A 54 7.20 5.46 -5.38
N LYS A 55 6.85 5.67 -4.10
CA LYS A 55 7.83 5.87 -3.02
C LYS A 55 8.78 4.67 -2.88
N ARG A 56 8.25 3.44 -2.92
CA ARG A 56 9.03 2.19 -2.85
C ARG A 56 9.93 1.99 -4.05
N PHE A 57 9.43 2.27 -5.25
CA PHE A 57 10.24 2.18 -6.47
C PHE A 57 11.41 3.17 -6.45
N ASN A 58 11.14 4.42 -6.06
CA ASN A 58 12.17 5.44 -5.91
C ASN A 58 13.20 5.10 -4.82
N ARG A 59 12.78 4.42 -3.74
CA ARG A 59 13.68 3.95 -2.68
C ARG A 59 14.65 2.89 -3.20
N ILE A 60 14.16 1.87 -3.91
CA ILE A 60 15.00 0.80 -4.51
C ILE A 60 15.98 1.38 -5.55
N GLY A 61 15.55 2.37 -6.34
CA GLY A 61 16.43 3.04 -7.30
C GLY A 61 17.55 3.87 -6.67
N GLN A 62 17.39 4.30 -5.42
CA GLN A 62 18.33 5.17 -4.70
C GLN A 62 19.21 4.42 -3.69
N GLU A 63 19.11 3.10 -3.56
CA GLU A 63 19.93 2.30 -2.62
C GLU A 63 21.45 2.43 -2.86
N GLY A 64 21.87 2.83 -4.08
CA GLY A 64 23.26 3.16 -4.42
C GLY A 64 23.64 4.66 -4.33
N MET A 65 22.67 5.56 -4.14
CA MET A 65 22.89 7.03 -4.10
C MET A 65 23.08 7.59 -2.68
N GLN A 66 22.95 6.78 -1.63
CA GLN A 66 23.09 7.22 -0.22
C GLN A 66 24.46 7.84 0.15
N SER A 67 25.46 7.82 -0.74
CA SER A 67 26.80 8.35 -0.48
C SER A 67 27.03 9.82 -0.88
N TYR A 68 26.05 10.53 -1.45
CA TYR A 68 26.17 11.97 -1.68
C TYR A 68 25.23 12.75 -0.73
N SER A 69 25.70 12.91 0.51
CA SER A 69 25.13 13.87 1.45
C SER A 69 25.31 15.28 0.86
N GLN A 70 24.27 15.83 0.23
CA GLN A 70 24.14 17.26 0.03
C GLN A 70 23.25 17.80 1.15
N GLU A 71 23.79 18.77 1.86
CA GLU A 71 23.35 19.33 3.14
C GLU A 71 21.82 19.46 3.30
N GLY A 72 21.29 18.83 4.36
CA GLY A 72 20.16 19.41 5.10
C GLY A 72 18.75 18.82 4.92
N LEU A 73 18.55 17.76 4.16
CA LEU A 73 17.25 17.07 4.09
C LEU A 73 17.32 15.70 4.78
N SER A 74 16.99 15.64 6.07
CA SER A 74 16.78 14.36 6.75
C SER A 74 15.50 13.74 6.20
N MET A 75 15.63 12.77 5.30
CA MET A 75 14.50 11.90 4.94
C MET A 75 14.26 10.94 6.11
N THR A 76 13.41 11.33 7.04
CA THR A 76 12.89 10.41 8.06
C THR A 76 11.99 9.41 7.36
N PHE A 77 12.50 8.21 7.10
CA PHE A 77 11.67 7.11 6.61
C PHE A 77 10.76 6.68 7.76
N SER A 78 9.45 6.97 7.69
CA SER A 78 8.45 6.37 8.56
C SER A 78 8.51 4.84 8.42
N GLU A 79 8.35 4.11 9.53
CA GLU A 79 8.47 2.64 9.56
C GLU A 79 7.38 1.93 8.73
N SER A 80 6.32 2.63 8.34
CA SER A 80 5.27 2.13 7.46
C SER A 80 4.91 3.19 6.42
N ASP A 81 5.05 2.85 5.13
CA ASP A 81 4.72 3.73 4.00
C ASP A 81 3.21 4.11 3.97
N PHE A 82 2.39 3.47 4.81
CA PHE A 82 0.95 3.68 4.92
C PHE A 82 0.54 4.64 6.04
N ASP A 83 1.48 5.08 6.89
CA ASP A 83 1.16 5.90 8.07
C ASP A 83 0.56 7.26 7.66
N GLU A 84 0.97 7.79 6.52
CA GLU A 84 0.43 9.03 5.92
C GLU A 84 -1.04 8.90 5.49
N TYR A 85 -1.55 7.68 5.35
CA TYR A 85 -2.91 7.38 4.89
C TYR A 85 -3.78 6.74 5.98
N ALA A 86 -3.30 6.73 7.23
CA ALA A 86 -3.96 6.05 8.33
C ALA A 86 -5.38 6.60 8.58
N ASP A 87 -5.54 7.91 8.52
CA ASP A 87 -6.83 8.59 8.74
C ASP A 87 -7.84 8.26 7.62
N GLU A 88 -7.40 8.23 6.36
CA GLU A 88 -8.23 7.90 5.21
C GLU A 88 -8.65 6.42 5.22
N ILE A 89 -7.72 5.53 5.54
CA ILE A 89 -7.98 4.10 5.70
C ILE A 89 -8.99 3.85 6.83
N GLU A 90 -8.82 4.52 7.98
CA GLU A 90 -9.75 4.39 9.10
C GLU A 90 -11.14 4.95 8.76
N SER A 91 -11.19 6.11 8.11
CA SER A 91 -12.43 6.73 7.63
C SER A 91 -13.19 5.82 6.68
N TRP A 92 -12.49 5.20 5.72
CA TRP A 92 -13.06 4.23 4.81
C TRP A 92 -13.63 3.02 5.56
N ARG A 93 -12.90 2.47 6.54
CA ARG A 93 -13.35 1.31 7.32
C ARG A 93 -14.64 1.62 8.10
N LYS A 94 -14.69 2.77 8.77
CA LYS A 94 -15.89 3.25 9.48
C LYS A 94 -17.10 3.43 8.56
N SER A 95 -16.86 3.87 7.32
CA SER A 95 -17.93 4.03 6.32
C SER A 95 -18.56 2.66 5.94
N LYS A 96 -17.74 1.62 5.81
CA LYS A 96 -18.19 0.25 5.50
C LYS A 96 -18.98 -0.39 6.64
N GLU A 97 -18.55 -0.21 7.88
CA GLU A 97 -19.28 -0.70 9.07
C GLU A 97 -20.68 -0.07 9.13
N THR A 98 -20.79 1.23 8.88
CA THR A 98 -22.07 1.97 8.89
C THR A 98 -23.03 1.51 7.77
N GLU A 99 -22.50 1.15 6.59
CA GLU A 99 -23.32 0.56 5.52
C GLU A 99 -23.84 -0.84 5.87
N GLY A 100 -23.04 -1.66 6.56
CA GLY A 100 -23.43 -2.98 7.05
C GLY A 100 -24.62 -2.92 8.02
N ASP A 101 -24.54 -2.02 9.01
CA ASP A 101 -25.60 -1.84 10.02
C ASP A 101 -26.93 -1.38 9.42
N LYS A 102 -26.90 -0.48 8.43
CA LYS A 102 -28.10 -0.01 7.72
C LYS A 102 -28.84 -1.14 6.98
N LYS A 103 -28.12 -2.16 6.49
CA LYS A 103 -28.73 -3.31 5.80
C LYS A 103 -29.43 -4.24 6.79
N ILE A 104 -28.85 -4.45 7.98
CA ILE A 104 -29.44 -5.32 9.02
C ILE A 104 -30.71 -4.69 9.60
N GLY A 105 -30.71 -3.36 9.83
CA GLY A 105 -31.88 -2.63 10.32
C GLY A 105 -33.08 -2.68 9.36
N ARG A 106 -32.84 -2.74 8.04
CA ARG A 106 -33.89 -2.84 7.02
C ARG A 106 -34.57 -4.21 6.95
N PHE A 107 -33.87 -5.27 7.35
CA PHE A 107 -34.39 -6.64 7.30
C PHE A 107 -35.23 -7.03 8.53
N ARG A 108 -35.14 -6.31 9.66
CA ARG A 108 -35.90 -6.61 10.90
C ARG A 108 -37.35 -6.06 10.92
N LEU A 109 -37.86 -5.62 9.77
CA LEU A 109 -39.15 -4.95 9.64
C LEU A 109 -40.16 -5.78 8.82
N TYR A 110 -40.31 -7.08 9.12
CA TYR A 110 -41.44 -7.90 8.67
C TYR A 110 -41.73 -9.01 9.67
#